data_AF-A0A974PKK5-F1
#
_entry.id   AF-A0A974PKK5-F1
#
_cell.length_a   1.000
_cell.length_b   1.000
_cell.length_c   1.000
_cell.angle_alpha   90.00
_cell.angle_beta   90.00
_cell.angle_gamma   90.00
#
_symmetry.space_group_name_H-M   'P 1'
#
loop_
_entity.id
_entity.type
_entity.pdbx_description
1 polymer ?
#
loop_
_entity_poly.entity_id
_entity_poly.type
_entity_poly.pdbx_seq_one_letter_code
_entity_poly.pdbx_strand_id
1 'polypeptide(L)'
;MVTFLIEKPRYVYIYGKQIFEDSRGRREGMSEAARLCVLFDADTRNNRDLLAVNYNKISSLFEGFADVVAVFEGKGADNLPFERVIELSSTEIFNNTAHQKGDSLIPGNVDLKLLASVECLPEFTHFIRIEFDVWPTDKAVAHIPELCRHATSGAFGASFIRSQSNDSTWMYWPTLQESPGESVSATERMTGFLPLMFFSREFIEHYRTELERGWRGHYEALMPTLARRAGVPLVELGQEGLKLTSYCEFNTVAREYDTPSDGAFIHPVKTLGKRSVTAHTYIDKIHATAAEIDEIARRMRESSCYLEYGSGGTTLLACELGVQSITSIDTDLAFCTQLIEKYSLRSYIDTGRLALRHVNIGKTGNWGYPLSTPPERQIHNYISWPSKIDGIDLILIDGRYRVAVAAAAALAITSNTVIMFHDYFDRPQYGLVEEFLAPVGRVERLAVFRKIEGAEEKARAILRDKFSLAD
;
A
#
# COMPACT_ATOMS: atom_id res chain seq x y z
N MET A 1 -14.11 22.13 48.16
CA MET A 1 -14.06 21.13 47.07
C MET A 1 -13.26 21.75 45.94
N VAL A 2 -11.92 21.64 46.00
CA VAL A 2 -11.03 22.06 44.91
C VAL A 2 -9.94 20.99 44.89
N THR A 3 -10.13 19.98 44.05
CA THR A 3 -9.13 18.93 43.83
C THR A 3 -8.24 19.43 42.71
N PHE A 4 -7.02 19.85 43.04
CA PHE A 4 -5.97 20.05 42.06
C PHE A 4 -5.61 18.68 41.48
N LEU A 5 -5.99 18.42 40.23
CA LEU A 5 -5.43 17.30 39.47
C LEU A 5 -4.02 17.72 39.04
N ILE A 6 -3.05 17.24 39.82
CA ILE A 6 -1.64 17.24 39.43
C ILE A 6 -1.54 16.29 38.23
N GLU A 7 -1.32 16.85 37.04
CA GLU A 7 -0.97 16.08 35.85
C GLU A 7 0.32 15.30 36.13
N LYS A 8 0.23 13.97 36.03
CA LYS A 8 1.40 13.10 36.16
C LYS A 8 2.27 13.24 34.89
N PRO A 9 3.60 13.36 35.02
CA PRO A 9 4.50 13.32 33.85
C PRO A 9 4.38 11.97 33.13
N ARG A 10 4.27 11.98 31.79
CA ARG A 10 4.25 10.79 30.95
C ARG A 10 5.66 10.21 30.80
N TYR A 11 5.76 8.89 30.91
CA TYR A 11 7.01 8.14 30.99
C TYR A 11 7.72 8.06 29.62
N VAL A 12 8.96 8.51 29.56
CA VAL A 12 9.94 8.13 28.52
C VAL A 12 10.60 6.83 29.02
N TYR A 13 10.37 5.71 28.33
CA TYR A 13 11.10 4.48 28.65
C TYR A 13 12.50 4.56 28.02
N ILE A 14 13.53 4.63 28.86
CA ILE A 14 14.94 4.56 28.47
C ILE A 14 15.43 3.15 28.80
N TYR A 15 15.62 2.30 27.79
CA TYR A 15 16.27 1.01 27.98
C TYR A 15 17.79 1.17 27.97
N GLY A 16 18.34 1.43 29.16
CA GLY A 16 19.73 1.27 29.59
C GLY A 16 20.85 1.23 28.54
N LYS A 17 21.51 2.38 28.35
CA LYS A 17 22.96 2.47 28.51
C LYS A 17 23.26 3.59 29.48
N GLN A 18 24.15 3.28 30.42
CA GLN A 18 24.69 4.17 31.44
C GLN A 18 25.14 5.48 30.77
N ILE A 19 24.54 6.61 31.16
CA ILE A 19 25.00 7.93 30.76
C ILE A 19 26.45 8.04 31.26
N PHE A 20 27.40 8.06 30.33
CA PHE A 20 28.75 8.49 30.63
C PHE A 20 28.68 9.97 30.97
N GLU A 21 28.88 10.31 32.24
CA GLU A 21 29.35 11.63 32.62
C GLU A 21 30.81 11.79 32.17
N ASP A 22 31.00 12.86 31.40
CA ASP A 22 32.23 13.59 31.10
C ASP A 22 33.30 12.96 30.18
N SER A 23 33.92 13.85 29.39
CA SER A 23 35.14 13.73 28.60
C SER A 23 35.04 13.17 27.17
N ARG A 24 34.48 13.97 26.23
CA ARG A 24 35.00 14.10 24.85
C ARG A 24 34.25 15.17 24.02
N GLY A 25 34.98 16.24 23.69
CA GLY A 25 34.79 17.05 22.47
C GLY A 25 33.61 18.03 22.47
N ARG A 26 33.90 19.33 22.42
CA ARG A 26 32.91 20.39 22.15
C ARG A 26 32.10 20.03 20.90
N ARG A 27 30.77 20.19 21.00
CA ARG A 27 29.83 20.21 19.87
C ARG A 27 30.14 21.42 18.99
N GLU A 28 31.05 21.28 18.04
CA GLU A 28 31.21 22.30 17.01
C GLU A 28 30.05 22.20 16.01
N GLY A 29 29.15 23.19 16.04
CA GLY A 29 28.28 23.51 14.90
C GLY A 29 26.79 23.71 15.16
N MET A 30 26.23 23.26 16.29
CA MET A 30 24.83 23.58 16.66
C MET A 30 24.82 24.57 17.80
N SER A 31 24.21 25.74 17.57
CA SER A 31 23.98 26.70 18.66
C SER A 31 23.19 26.01 19.78
N GLU A 32 23.52 26.33 21.03
CA GLU A 32 22.84 25.87 22.24
C GLU A 32 21.30 26.07 22.21
N ALA A 33 20.79 26.90 21.28
CA ALA A 33 19.40 27.30 21.13
C ALA A 33 18.51 26.33 20.30
N ALA A 34 19.09 25.46 19.47
CA ALA A 34 18.32 24.58 18.58
C ALA A 34 18.47 23.11 18.98
N ARG A 35 17.48 22.58 19.71
CA ARG A 35 17.40 21.15 20.04
C ARG A 35 16.56 20.43 18.99
N LEU A 36 17.21 19.57 18.22
CA LEU A 36 16.64 18.85 17.09
C LEU A 36 16.26 17.42 17.50
N CYS A 37 15.04 17.00 17.17
CA CYS A 37 14.55 15.64 17.33
C CYS A 37 14.16 15.05 15.99
N VAL A 38 14.54 13.80 15.74
CA VAL A 38 14.00 12.98 14.67
C VAL A 38 12.83 12.16 15.23
N LEU A 39 11.63 12.40 14.71
CA LEU A 39 10.45 11.60 14.96
C LEU A 39 10.40 10.49 13.90
N PHE A 40 10.80 9.29 14.29
CA PHE A 40 10.59 8.09 13.49
C PHE A 40 9.13 7.66 13.63
N ASP A 41 8.33 8.05 12.64
CA ASP A 41 6.89 7.86 12.62
C ASP A 41 6.55 6.42 12.25
N ALA A 42 6.34 5.63 13.29
CA ALA A 42 6.32 4.20 13.21
C ALA A 42 4.89 3.63 13.29
N ASP A 43 4.69 2.50 12.59
CA ASP A 43 3.41 1.80 12.52
C ASP A 43 3.64 0.31 12.80
N THR A 44 3.29 -0.12 14.02
CA THR A 44 3.47 -1.50 14.50
C THR A 44 2.62 -2.53 13.79
N ARG A 45 1.66 -2.11 12.93
CA ARG A 45 0.91 -3.02 12.06
C ARG A 45 1.76 -3.53 10.89
N ASN A 46 2.93 -2.94 10.66
CA ASN A 46 3.88 -3.37 9.64
C ASN A 46 4.90 -4.38 10.19
N ASN A 47 5.77 -4.88 9.30
CA ASN A 47 6.81 -5.83 9.65
C ASN A 47 7.76 -5.25 10.71
N ARG A 48 7.68 -5.82 11.92
CA ARG A 48 8.43 -5.39 13.11
C ARG A 48 9.94 -5.53 12.95
N ASP A 49 10.42 -6.53 12.20
CA ASP A 49 11.84 -6.72 11.93
C ASP A 49 12.39 -5.65 10.99
N LEU A 50 11.65 -5.32 9.93
CA LEU A 50 12.04 -4.23 9.02
C LEU A 50 12.00 -2.88 9.73
N LEU A 51 11.03 -2.68 10.62
CA LEU A 51 10.91 -1.47 11.42
C LEU A 51 12.10 -1.30 12.36
N ALA A 52 12.52 -2.39 13.02
CA ALA A 52 13.71 -2.44 13.86
C ALA A 52 14.98 -2.12 13.07
N VAL A 53 15.16 -2.74 11.89
CA VAL A 53 16.31 -2.49 11.01
C VAL A 53 16.36 -1.03 10.55
N ASN A 54 15.23 -0.48 10.12
CA ASN A 54 15.19 0.90 9.62
C ASN A 54 15.47 1.91 10.74
N TYR A 55 14.85 1.72 11.91
CA TYR A 55 15.12 2.56 13.08
C TYR A 55 16.61 2.57 13.45
N ASN A 56 17.27 1.41 13.47
CA ASN A 56 18.69 1.35 13.80
C ASN A 56 19.56 2.08 12.78
N LYS A 57 19.22 1.98 11.47
CA LYS A 57 19.91 2.73 10.42
C LYS A 57 19.74 4.24 10.61
N ILE A 58 18.51 4.70 10.84
CA ILE A 58 18.22 6.12 11.06
C ILE A 58 18.91 6.63 12.32
N SER A 59 18.81 5.90 13.43
CA SER A 59 19.45 6.28 14.70
C SER A 59 20.96 6.41 14.55
N SER A 60 21.60 5.48 13.85
CA SER A 60 23.04 5.56 13.56
C SER A 60 23.39 6.74 12.64
N LEU A 61 22.55 7.07 11.67
CA LEU A 61 22.79 8.22 10.77
C LEU A 61 22.74 9.56 11.50
N PHE A 62 21.85 9.69 12.48
CA PHE A 62 21.66 10.92 13.25
C PHE A 62 22.48 10.96 14.55
N GLU A 63 23.29 9.94 14.81
CA GLU A 63 24.17 9.89 15.97
C GLU A 63 25.09 11.13 16.00
N GLY A 64 25.02 11.88 17.09
CA GLY A 64 25.76 13.13 17.26
C GLY A 64 25.10 14.38 16.64
N PHE A 65 24.01 14.25 15.89
CA PHE A 65 23.27 15.36 15.27
C PHE A 65 21.92 15.64 15.93
N ALA A 66 21.15 14.60 16.26
CA ALA A 66 19.79 14.73 16.79
C ALA A 66 19.42 13.52 17.66
N ASP A 67 18.49 13.72 18.59
CA ASP A 67 17.87 12.61 19.32
C ASP A 67 16.83 11.92 18.42
N VAL A 68 16.83 10.59 18.37
CA VAL A 68 15.86 9.82 17.56
C VAL A 68 14.81 9.17 18.45
N VAL A 69 13.55 9.56 18.25
CA VAL A 69 12.40 9.09 19.02
C VAL A 69 11.45 8.34 18.10
N ALA A 70 11.16 7.08 18.43
CA ALA A 70 10.16 6.30 17.73
C ALA A 70 8.76 6.60 18.29
N VAL A 71 7.79 6.85 17.41
CA VAL A 71 6.43 7.26 17.76
C VAL A 71 5.41 6.26 17.21
N PHE A 72 4.49 5.79 18.06
CA PHE A 72 3.48 4.78 17.68
C PHE A 72 2.07 5.13 18.14
N GLU A 73 1.08 4.64 17.37
CA GLU A 73 -0.31 4.54 17.83
C GLU A 73 -0.52 3.17 18.51
N GLY A 74 -1.01 3.17 19.75
CA GLY A 74 -1.25 1.98 20.55
C GLY A 74 -0.02 1.43 21.26
N LYS A 75 -0.17 0.26 21.87
CA LYS A 75 0.92 -0.47 22.54
C LYS A 75 1.59 -1.41 21.56
N GLY A 76 2.93 -1.47 21.58
CA GLY A 76 3.64 -2.41 20.70
C GLY A 76 5.13 -2.20 20.56
N ALA A 77 5.76 -1.34 21.37
CA ALA A 77 7.20 -1.18 21.36
C ALA A 77 7.96 -2.34 22.03
N ASP A 78 7.27 -3.18 22.80
CA ASP A 78 7.88 -4.31 23.52
C ASP A 78 8.68 -5.23 22.58
N ASN A 79 9.95 -5.47 22.91
CA ASN A 79 10.91 -6.26 22.11
C ASN A 79 11.38 -5.62 20.79
N LEU A 80 11.20 -4.31 20.61
CA LEU A 80 11.82 -3.55 19.51
C LEU A 80 13.05 -2.77 20.00
N PRO A 81 14.07 -2.52 19.16
CA PRO A 81 15.35 -1.94 19.58
C PRO A 81 15.30 -0.42 19.78
N PHE A 82 14.15 0.13 20.17
CA PHE A 82 13.99 1.57 20.29
C PHE A 82 14.60 2.07 21.60
N GLU A 83 15.54 3.01 21.50
CA GLU A 83 16.18 3.61 22.67
C GLU A 83 15.25 4.60 23.37
N ARG A 84 14.45 5.33 22.59
CA ARG A 84 13.45 6.28 23.06
C ARG A 84 12.14 6.13 22.28
N VAL A 85 11.04 5.97 23.02
CA VAL A 85 9.71 5.68 22.47
C VAL A 85 8.64 6.60 23.05
N ILE A 86 7.70 7.00 22.21
CA ILE A 86 6.40 7.55 22.60
C ILE A 86 5.30 6.61 22.08
N GLU A 87 4.53 6.04 23.01
CA GLU A 87 3.31 5.31 22.69
C GLU A 87 2.10 6.22 22.96
N LEU A 88 1.30 6.48 21.92
CA LEU A 88 0.11 7.31 22.00
C LEU A 88 -1.13 6.42 21.80
N SER A 89 -2.05 6.45 22.74
CA SER A 89 -3.37 5.85 22.52
C SER A 89 -4.17 6.68 21.51
N SER A 90 -5.16 6.06 20.85
CA SER A 90 -6.06 6.79 19.96
C SER A 90 -6.74 7.95 20.70
N THR A 91 -7.12 7.77 21.97
CA THR A 91 -7.66 8.88 22.79
C THR A 91 -6.69 10.05 22.91
N GLU A 92 -5.38 9.82 23.00
CA GLU A 92 -4.37 10.87 23.10
C GLU A 92 -4.10 11.56 21.77
N ILE A 93 -4.16 10.82 20.66
CA ILE A 93 -4.03 11.37 19.30
C ILE A 93 -5.24 12.24 18.96
N PHE A 94 -6.43 11.78 19.34
CA PHE A 94 -7.70 12.41 18.99
C PHE A 94 -8.23 13.35 20.08
N ASN A 95 -7.51 13.54 21.19
CA ASN A 95 -7.94 14.42 22.27
C ASN A 95 -7.84 15.88 21.86
N ASN A 96 -8.82 16.69 22.28
CA ASN A 96 -8.79 18.16 22.21
C ASN A 96 -8.65 18.82 20.82
N THR A 97 -8.58 18.06 19.73
CA THR A 97 -8.75 18.62 18.38
C THR A 97 -10.19 18.43 17.98
N ALA A 98 -10.94 19.52 17.79
CA ALA A 98 -12.34 19.46 17.35
C ALA A 98 -12.52 18.88 15.93
N HIS A 99 -11.46 18.31 15.35
CA HIS A 99 -11.27 18.05 13.92
C HIS A 99 -10.72 16.66 13.75
N GLN A 100 -11.60 15.78 13.29
CA GLN A 100 -11.27 14.40 12.98
C GLN A 100 -11.96 14.08 11.65
N LYS A 101 -11.20 13.52 10.70
CA LYS A 101 -11.75 13.05 9.41
C LYS A 101 -12.43 11.68 9.53
N GLY A 102 -12.68 11.23 10.76
CA GLY A 102 -13.14 9.91 11.19
C GLY A 102 -12.33 9.39 12.38
N ASP A 103 -12.67 8.21 12.90
CA ASP A 103 -12.08 7.63 14.13
C ASP A 103 -10.75 6.89 13.90
N SER A 104 -10.06 7.14 12.78
CA SER A 104 -8.85 6.39 12.39
C SER A 104 -7.75 7.31 11.89
N LEU A 105 -6.48 6.96 12.19
CA LEU A 105 -5.31 7.75 11.81
C LEU A 105 -5.13 7.83 10.28
N ILE A 106 -5.51 6.77 9.58
CA ILE A 106 -5.35 6.61 8.13
C ILE A 106 -6.70 6.25 7.50
N PRO A 107 -7.15 6.94 6.43
CA PRO A 107 -6.45 8.03 5.74
C PRO A 107 -6.75 9.42 6.32
N GLY A 108 -5.71 10.12 6.79
CA GLY A 108 -5.71 11.58 6.82
C GLY A 108 -5.75 12.30 8.17
N ASN A 109 -5.43 11.64 9.30
CA ASN A 109 -5.27 12.28 10.62
C ASN A 109 -3.83 12.10 11.19
N VAL A 110 -2.83 11.85 10.33
CA VAL A 110 -1.43 11.56 10.74
C VAL A 110 -0.77 12.76 11.43
N ASP A 111 -1.15 13.96 11.03
CA ASP A 111 -0.82 15.25 11.64
C ASP A 111 -1.22 15.35 13.12
N LEU A 112 -2.33 14.73 13.53
CA LEU A 112 -2.75 14.72 14.94
C LEU A 112 -1.77 13.91 15.81
N LYS A 113 -1.24 12.79 15.29
CA LYS A 113 -0.20 12.03 15.98
C LYS A 113 1.07 12.85 16.13
N LEU A 114 1.42 13.64 15.10
CA LEU A 114 2.57 14.54 15.13
C LEU A 114 2.43 15.60 16.24
N LEU A 115 1.25 16.23 16.34
CA LEU A 115 0.92 17.21 17.38
C LEU A 115 1.09 16.62 18.79
N ALA A 116 0.46 15.47 19.05
CA ALA A 116 0.55 14.78 20.34
C ALA A 116 1.99 14.34 20.68
N SER A 117 2.79 14.00 19.67
CA SER A 117 4.20 13.62 19.86
C SER A 117 5.06 14.80 20.31
N VAL A 118 4.85 15.97 19.67
CA VAL A 118 5.59 17.20 19.98
C VAL A 118 5.29 17.72 21.39
N GLU A 119 4.07 17.52 21.88
CA GLU A 119 3.68 17.84 23.27
C GLU A 119 4.47 17.01 24.30
N CYS A 120 4.77 15.76 23.98
CA CYS A 120 5.53 14.86 24.84
C CYS A 120 7.03 15.19 24.87
N LEU A 121 7.48 16.16 24.08
CA LEU A 121 8.90 16.45 23.79
C LEU A 121 9.26 17.93 24.02
N PRO A 122 8.89 18.55 25.16
CA PRO A 122 9.00 20.00 25.39
C PRO A 122 10.42 20.53 25.28
N GLU A 123 11.43 19.68 25.43
CA GLU A 123 12.83 20.05 25.36
C GLU A 123 13.35 20.30 23.94
N PHE A 124 12.60 19.92 22.90
CA PHE A 124 12.99 20.13 21.50
C PHE A 124 12.28 21.31 20.86
N THR A 125 13.00 22.05 20.03
CA THR A 125 12.50 23.22 19.31
C THR A 125 12.33 22.97 17.81
N HIS A 126 12.97 21.93 17.28
CA HIS A 126 12.95 21.58 15.86
C HIS A 126 12.77 20.07 15.68
N PHE A 127 12.08 19.69 14.61
CA PHE A 127 11.72 18.31 14.35
C PHE A 127 11.98 17.94 12.89
N ILE A 128 12.50 16.73 12.68
CA ILE A 128 12.44 16.02 11.41
C ILE A 128 11.48 14.85 11.60
N ARG A 129 10.47 14.70 10.74
CA ARG A 129 9.60 13.52 10.72
C ARG A 129 9.98 12.63 9.54
N ILE A 130 10.15 11.36 9.82
CA ILE A 130 10.49 10.31 8.85
C ILE A 130 9.45 9.20 8.96
N GLU A 131 8.70 8.91 7.89
CA GLU A 131 7.80 7.74 7.85
C GLU A 131 8.58 6.43 8.05
N PHE A 132 7.93 5.44 8.67
CA PHE A 132 8.48 4.09 8.85
C PHE A 132 9.00 3.45 7.56
N ASP A 133 8.43 3.82 6.42
CA ASP A 133 8.78 3.31 5.10
C ASP A 133 9.77 4.21 4.35
N VAL A 134 10.29 5.30 4.90
CA VAL A 134 11.42 6.02 4.29
C VAL A 134 12.73 5.31 4.67
N TRP A 135 13.51 4.95 3.66
CA TRP A 135 14.79 4.26 3.82
C TRP A 135 15.96 5.17 3.44
N PRO A 136 17.01 5.24 4.28
CA PRO A 136 18.24 5.92 3.89
C PRO A 136 19.02 5.12 2.85
N THR A 137 19.70 5.81 1.94
CA THR A 137 20.65 5.22 0.98
C THR A 137 22.08 5.28 1.54
N ASP A 138 23.02 4.72 0.78
CA ASP A 138 24.46 4.90 1.00
C ASP A 138 24.90 6.38 0.97
N LYS A 139 24.16 7.24 0.26
CA LYS A 139 24.41 8.69 0.20
C LYS A 139 23.97 9.43 1.46
N ALA A 140 23.08 8.85 2.28
CA ALA A 140 22.47 9.54 3.42
C ALA A 140 23.49 10.19 4.35
N VAL A 141 24.58 9.48 4.66
CA VAL A 141 25.66 9.93 5.56
C VAL A 141 26.21 11.30 5.17
N ALA A 142 26.43 11.54 3.87
CA ALA A 142 26.99 12.80 3.38
C ALA A 142 26.03 14.00 3.53
N HIS A 143 24.74 13.73 3.63
CA HIS A 143 23.67 14.71 3.56
C HIS A 143 23.04 15.06 4.93
N ILE A 144 23.27 14.25 5.98
CA ILE A 144 22.75 14.51 7.34
C ILE A 144 23.12 15.91 7.86
N PRO A 145 24.37 16.41 7.74
CA PRO A 145 24.70 17.73 8.25
C PRO A 145 23.89 18.85 7.59
N GLU A 146 23.63 18.73 6.29
CA GLU A 146 22.84 19.71 5.54
C GLU A 146 21.36 19.64 5.90
N LEU A 147 20.80 18.43 5.98
CA LEU A 147 19.43 18.22 6.44
C LEU A 147 19.21 18.82 7.84
N CYS A 148 20.14 18.61 8.77
CA CYS A 148 20.05 19.17 10.12
C CYS A 148 20.11 20.70 10.11
N ARG A 149 21.01 21.31 9.30
CA ARG A 149 21.06 22.77 9.15
C ARG A 149 19.72 23.34 8.68
N HIS A 150 19.12 22.75 7.65
CA HIS A 150 17.81 23.18 7.17
C HIS A 150 16.71 22.95 8.22
N ALA A 151 16.68 21.80 8.88
CA ALA A 151 15.70 21.51 9.93
C ALA A 151 15.78 22.50 11.11
N THR A 152 16.96 23.03 11.39
CA THR A 152 17.17 24.06 12.45
C THR A 152 17.03 25.51 11.98
N SER A 153 16.64 25.75 10.72
CA SER A 153 16.53 27.10 10.15
C SER A 153 15.20 27.82 10.45
N GLY A 154 14.24 27.11 11.05
CA GLY A 154 12.86 27.59 11.21
C GLY A 154 11.98 27.44 9.96
N ALA A 155 12.53 26.90 8.86
CA ALA A 155 11.77 26.60 7.65
C ALA A 155 10.84 25.38 7.80
N PHE A 156 9.86 25.28 6.91
CA PHE A 156 9.06 24.07 6.68
C PHE A 156 9.61 23.34 5.46
N GLY A 157 10.04 22.09 5.65
CA GLY A 157 10.65 21.26 4.63
C GLY A 157 9.74 20.11 4.21
N ALA A 158 9.65 19.84 2.91
CA ALA A 158 8.91 18.69 2.35
C ALA A 158 9.61 18.12 1.12
N SER A 159 9.31 16.86 0.78
CA SER A 159 9.96 16.16 -0.34
C SER A 159 9.76 16.90 -1.68
N PHE A 160 8.54 17.39 -1.92
CA PHE A 160 8.26 18.41 -2.93
C PHE A 160 7.28 19.44 -2.38
N ILE A 161 7.26 20.64 -2.97
CA ILE A 161 6.30 21.70 -2.64
C ILE A 161 5.80 22.36 -3.93
N ARG A 162 4.47 22.42 -4.12
CA ARG A 162 3.84 23.05 -5.30
C ARG A 162 2.65 23.91 -4.91
N SER A 163 2.42 24.99 -5.64
CA SER A 163 1.17 25.75 -5.54
C SER A 163 0.06 25.09 -6.35
N GLN A 164 -1.19 25.34 -5.99
CA GLN A 164 -2.35 24.91 -6.78
C GLN A 164 -2.34 25.48 -8.21
N SER A 165 -1.76 26.67 -8.41
CA SER A 165 -1.56 27.23 -9.76
C SER A 165 -0.67 26.36 -10.66
N ASN A 166 0.28 25.63 -10.08
CA ASN A 166 1.26 24.82 -10.80
C ASN A 166 0.83 23.36 -10.91
N ASP A 167 -0.05 22.89 -10.02
CA ASP A 167 -0.61 21.54 -10.03
C ASP A 167 -2.08 21.59 -9.60
N SER A 168 -2.98 21.93 -10.52
CA SER A 168 -4.41 22.11 -10.21
C SER A 168 -5.17 20.79 -10.03
N THR A 169 -4.55 19.67 -10.39
CA THR A 169 -5.17 18.33 -10.44
C THR A 169 -4.90 17.47 -9.21
N TRP A 170 -4.15 17.98 -8.23
CA TRP A 170 -3.81 17.22 -7.03
C TRP A 170 -5.05 16.72 -6.27
N MET A 171 -5.05 15.43 -5.92
CA MET A 171 -6.22 14.71 -5.38
C MET A 171 -6.75 15.26 -4.05
N TYR A 172 -5.91 15.97 -3.29
CA TYR A 172 -6.29 16.49 -1.97
C TYR A 172 -6.82 17.92 -1.98
N TRP A 173 -6.81 18.62 -3.12
CA TRP A 173 -7.40 19.96 -3.19
C TRP A 173 -8.87 20.03 -2.75
N PRO A 174 -9.75 19.08 -3.11
CA PRO A 174 -11.14 19.11 -2.65
C PRO A 174 -11.29 18.96 -1.13
N THR A 175 -10.24 18.54 -0.42
CA THR A 175 -10.27 18.35 1.03
C THR A 175 -9.97 19.63 1.81
N LEU A 176 -9.28 20.61 1.19
CA LEU A 176 -8.87 21.83 1.85
C LEU A 176 -10.08 22.74 2.10
N GLN A 177 -10.39 22.97 3.37
CA GLN A 177 -11.46 23.86 3.81
C GLN A 177 -10.85 24.98 4.67
N GLU A 178 -11.13 26.20 4.25
CA GLU A 178 -10.66 27.42 4.88
C GLU A 178 -11.46 27.67 6.16
N SER A 179 -10.83 28.27 7.18
CA SER A 179 -11.58 28.68 8.36
C SER A 179 -12.59 29.79 8.02
N PRO A 180 -13.69 29.94 8.78
CA PRO A 180 -14.68 30.97 8.53
C PRO A 180 -14.08 32.37 8.40
N GLY A 181 -14.37 33.05 7.28
CA GLY A 181 -13.90 34.42 7.02
C GLY A 181 -12.50 34.52 6.42
N GLU A 182 -11.79 33.41 6.24
CA GLU A 182 -10.55 33.37 5.46
C GLU A 182 -10.85 33.12 3.98
N SER A 183 -9.91 33.51 3.12
CA SER A 183 -9.91 33.20 1.69
C SER A 183 -8.47 33.07 1.21
N VAL A 184 -8.16 31.99 0.48
CA VAL A 184 -6.78 31.70 0.05
C VAL A 184 -6.71 31.51 -1.45
N SER A 185 -5.84 32.31 -2.07
CA SER A 185 -5.61 32.26 -3.51
C SER A 185 -4.94 30.96 -3.95
N ALA A 186 -5.06 30.61 -5.23
CA ALA A 186 -4.43 29.41 -5.80
C ALA A 186 -2.89 29.43 -5.74
N THR A 187 -2.27 30.61 -5.58
CA THR A 187 -0.82 30.76 -5.39
C THR A 187 -0.38 30.58 -3.94
N GLU A 188 -1.29 30.81 -2.99
CA GLU A 188 -1.06 30.59 -1.56
C GLU A 188 -1.43 29.17 -1.12
N ARG A 189 -2.34 28.51 -1.83
CA ARG A 189 -2.65 27.09 -1.64
C ARG A 189 -1.46 26.25 -2.08
N MET A 190 -0.82 25.62 -1.10
CA MET A 190 0.36 24.78 -1.32
C MET A 190 0.04 23.32 -1.03
N THR A 191 0.69 22.42 -1.74
CA THR A 191 0.72 20.99 -1.47
C THR A 191 2.17 20.56 -1.34
N GLY A 192 2.40 19.49 -0.58
CA GLY A 192 3.69 18.85 -0.52
C GLY A 192 3.55 17.38 -0.19
N PHE A 193 4.55 16.60 -0.61
CA PHE A 193 4.67 15.20 -0.23
C PHE A 193 5.51 15.09 1.03
N LEU A 194 4.93 14.50 2.07
CA LEU A 194 5.45 14.62 3.44
C LEU A 194 6.08 13.37 4.06
N PRO A 195 6.60 12.35 3.33
CA PRO A 195 7.18 11.17 3.97
C PRO A 195 8.47 11.48 4.74
N LEU A 196 9.24 12.46 4.25
CA LEU A 196 10.31 13.14 4.97
C LEU A 196 9.98 14.63 5.00
N MET A 197 9.88 15.19 6.20
CA MET A 197 9.59 16.61 6.42
C MET A 197 10.34 17.15 7.64
N PHE A 198 10.50 18.46 7.72
CA PHE A 198 10.96 19.12 8.93
C PHE A 198 10.16 20.38 9.23
N PHE A 199 10.11 20.75 10.50
CA PHE A 199 9.34 21.89 10.99
C PHE A 199 9.82 22.32 12.38
N SER A 200 9.53 23.56 12.76
CA SER A 200 9.79 24.08 14.09
C SER A 200 8.61 23.85 15.04
N ARG A 201 8.89 23.87 16.34
CA ARG A 201 7.87 23.92 17.39
C ARG A 201 6.91 25.10 17.18
N GLU A 202 7.45 26.27 16.85
CA GLU A 202 6.65 27.47 16.59
C GLU A 202 5.61 27.24 15.49
N PHE A 203 6.03 26.62 14.38
CA PHE A 203 5.11 26.34 13.27
C PHE A 203 4.05 25.30 13.64
N ILE A 204 4.41 24.19 14.28
CA ILE A 204 3.43 23.13 14.58
C ILE A 204 2.42 23.56 15.65
N GLU A 205 2.82 24.44 16.57
CA GLU A 205 1.90 25.09 17.52
C GLU A 205 0.97 26.08 16.83
N HIS A 206 1.49 26.89 15.89
CA HIS A 206 0.65 27.74 15.04
C HIS A 206 -0.35 26.90 14.21
N TYR A 207 0.11 25.78 13.65
CA TYR A 207 -0.73 24.83 12.93
C TYR A 207 -1.89 24.32 13.81
N ARG A 208 -1.62 23.95 15.08
CA ARG A 208 -2.67 23.58 16.04
C ARG A 208 -3.72 24.70 16.20
N THR A 209 -3.27 25.93 16.41
CA THR A 209 -4.17 27.09 16.55
C THR A 209 -5.03 27.30 15.30
N GLU A 210 -4.46 27.14 14.10
CA GLU A 210 -5.23 27.29 12.85
C GLU A 210 -6.27 26.16 12.69
N LEU A 211 -5.95 24.94 13.10
CA LEU A 211 -6.94 23.87 13.19
C LEU A 211 -8.11 24.32 14.09
N GLU A 212 -7.84 24.75 15.32
CA GLU A 212 -8.88 25.26 16.26
C GLU A 212 -9.72 26.40 15.67
N ARG A 213 -9.12 27.26 14.84
CA ARG A 213 -9.80 28.39 14.17
C ARG A 213 -10.77 27.97 13.05
N GLY A 214 -10.68 26.74 12.54
CA GLY A 214 -11.61 26.28 11.51
C GLY A 214 -10.99 25.57 10.31
N TRP A 215 -9.66 25.56 10.19
CA TRP A 215 -8.98 24.99 9.03
C TRP A 215 -9.07 23.47 8.98
N ARG A 216 -9.38 22.90 7.80
CA ARG A 216 -9.44 21.45 7.58
C ARG A 216 -8.80 21.05 6.27
N GLY A 217 -8.47 19.77 6.16
CA GLY A 217 -8.07 19.14 4.92
C GLY A 217 -7.04 18.06 5.15
N HIS A 218 -6.64 17.38 4.07
CA HIS A 218 -5.52 16.46 4.15
C HIS A 218 -4.23 17.23 4.50
N TYR A 219 -3.44 16.72 5.44
CA TYR A 219 -2.26 17.41 5.95
C TYR A 219 -1.21 17.77 4.88
N GLU A 220 -1.10 16.98 3.81
CA GLU A 220 -0.27 17.30 2.63
C GLU A 220 -0.70 18.55 1.85
N ALA A 221 -1.98 18.93 1.92
CA ALA A 221 -2.45 20.23 1.40
C ALA A 221 -2.49 21.29 2.51
N LEU A 222 -2.78 20.89 3.75
CA LEU A 222 -3.05 21.82 4.83
C LEU A 222 -1.77 22.40 5.45
N MET A 223 -0.79 21.57 5.82
CA MET A 223 0.45 22.06 6.47
C MET A 223 1.24 23.01 5.56
N PRO A 224 1.51 22.69 4.28
CA PRO A 224 2.26 23.60 3.41
C PRO A 224 1.50 24.92 3.15
N THR A 225 0.18 24.87 3.06
CA THR A 225 -0.66 26.07 2.90
C THR A 225 -0.58 26.97 4.13
N LEU A 226 -0.69 26.40 5.32
CA LEU A 226 -0.57 27.17 6.56
C LEU A 226 0.85 27.68 6.80
N ALA A 227 1.89 26.91 6.44
CA ALA A 227 3.28 27.37 6.46
C ALA A 227 3.47 28.59 5.55
N ARG A 228 2.97 28.52 4.32
CA ARG A 228 3.00 29.65 3.37
C ARG A 228 2.32 30.89 3.93
N ARG A 229 1.15 30.74 4.54
CA ARG A 229 0.36 31.85 5.09
C ARG A 229 0.99 32.47 6.34
N ALA A 230 1.63 31.65 7.16
CA ALA A 230 2.39 32.10 8.32
C ALA A 230 3.72 32.78 7.93
N GLY A 231 4.06 32.85 6.63
CA GLY A 231 5.33 33.40 6.16
C GLY A 231 6.53 32.52 6.48
N VAL A 232 6.32 31.25 6.84
CA VAL A 232 7.39 30.30 7.11
C VAL A 232 8.10 29.98 5.79
N PRO A 233 9.44 30.09 5.73
CA PRO A 233 10.20 29.72 4.54
C PRO A 233 9.92 28.27 4.16
N LEU A 234 9.66 28.01 2.87
CA LEU A 234 9.41 26.67 2.35
C LEU A 234 10.68 26.13 1.69
N VAL A 235 11.06 24.90 2.03
CA VAL A 235 12.24 24.21 1.48
C VAL A 235 11.80 22.92 0.80
N GLU A 236 12.15 22.77 -0.47
CA GLU A 236 11.95 21.54 -1.22
C GLU A 236 13.18 20.64 -1.12
N LEU A 237 13.01 19.45 -0.55
CA LEU A 237 14.11 18.49 -0.31
C LEU A 237 14.54 17.75 -1.58
N GLY A 238 13.65 17.66 -2.57
CA GLY A 238 13.90 17.04 -3.87
C GLY A 238 14.59 17.93 -4.90
N GLN A 239 14.84 19.20 -4.58
CA GLN A 239 15.41 20.16 -5.51
C GLN A 239 16.87 19.81 -5.86
N GLU A 240 17.25 20.12 -7.11
CA GLU A 240 18.62 20.05 -7.59
C GLU A 240 19.55 20.89 -6.67
N GLY A 241 20.54 20.23 -6.06
CA GLY A 241 21.46 20.82 -5.07
C GLY A 241 21.38 20.13 -3.70
N LEU A 242 20.17 19.95 -3.15
CA LEU A 242 19.95 19.24 -1.89
C LEU A 242 19.88 17.72 -2.10
N LYS A 243 19.13 17.27 -3.12
CA LYS A 243 18.91 15.83 -3.47
C LYS A 243 18.69 14.95 -2.23
N LEU A 244 18.03 15.47 -1.20
CA LEU A 244 17.78 14.72 0.03
C LEU A 244 16.73 13.64 -0.21
N THR A 245 15.79 13.91 -1.10
CA THR A 245 14.82 12.93 -1.59
C THR A 245 14.93 12.86 -3.11
N SER A 246 14.82 11.66 -3.70
CA SER A 246 14.61 11.56 -5.14
C SER A 246 13.20 12.04 -5.50
N TYR A 247 13.03 12.69 -6.65
CA TYR A 247 11.71 13.04 -7.17
C TYR A 247 10.82 11.79 -7.19
N CYS A 248 9.59 11.91 -6.70
CA CYS A 248 8.56 10.91 -6.96
C CYS A 248 8.26 10.95 -8.46
N GLU A 249 8.96 10.14 -9.25
CA GLU A 249 8.25 9.50 -10.34
C GLU A 249 7.21 8.61 -9.66
N PHE A 250 5.92 8.91 -9.84
CA PHE A 250 4.85 7.94 -9.60
C PHE A 250 5.04 6.79 -10.59
N ASN A 251 6.09 6.00 -10.38
CA ASN A 251 6.47 4.91 -11.25
C ASN A 251 5.63 3.69 -10.93
N THR A 252 5.08 3.09 -11.97
CA THR A 252 4.26 1.87 -11.91
C THR A 252 5.07 0.61 -11.63
N VAL A 253 6.38 0.73 -11.35
CA VAL A 253 7.32 -0.39 -11.17
C VAL A 253 8.03 -0.25 -9.83
N ALA A 254 8.04 -1.35 -9.06
CA ALA A 254 8.75 -1.44 -7.79
C ALA A 254 10.24 -1.13 -7.97
N ARG A 255 10.75 -0.19 -7.18
CA ARG A 255 12.19 -0.08 -6.93
C ARG A 255 12.53 -1.02 -5.78
N GLU A 256 13.43 -1.98 -6.02
CA GLU A 256 14.01 -2.80 -4.95
C GLU A 256 14.82 -1.90 -4.00
N TYR A 257 14.93 -2.27 -2.73
CA TYR A 257 15.70 -1.52 -1.72
C TYR A 257 17.17 -1.28 -2.13
N ASP A 258 17.68 -2.07 -3.07
CA ASP A 258 19.04 -1.99 -3.63
C ASP A 258 19.12 -1.31 -5.02
N THR A 259 18.03 -0.69 -5.50
CA THR A 259 18.11 0.08 -6.76
C THR A 259 18.80 1.43 -6.52
N PRO A 260 19.80 1.81 -7.35
CA PRO A 260 20.47 3.09 -7.22
C PRO A 260 19.47 4.25 -7.24
N SER A 261 19.49 5.08 -6.21
CA SER A 261 18.73 6.34 -6.15
C SER A 261 19.68 7.52 -6.11
N ASP A 262 19.26 8.62 -6.72
CA ASP A 262 19.95 9.90 -6.59
C ASP A 262 19.71 10.59 -5.25
N GLY A 263 18.67 10.17 -4.50
CA GLY A 263 18.31 10.74 -3.20
C GLY A 263 19.07 10.14 -2.01
N ALA A 264 19.33 10.96 -0.99
CA ALA A 264 19.83 10.52 0.32
C ALA A 264 18.83 9.64 1.08
N PHE A 265 17.54 9.90 0.89
CA PHE A 265 16.42 9.13 1.41
C PHE A 265 15.50 8.72 0.26
N ILE A 266 15.06 7.46 0.30
CA ILE A 266 14.09 6.92 -0.63
C ILE A 266 12.82 6.67 0.15
N HIS A 267 11.75 7.33 -0.27
CA HIS A 267 10.43 6.78 -0.02
C HIS A 267 10.19 5.74 -1.12
N PRO A 268 10.11 4.44 -0.80
CA PRO A 268 9.86 3.43 -1.80
C PRO A 268 8.53 3.81 -2.44
N VAL A 269 8.46 3.73 -3.77
CA VAL A 269 7.18 3.89 -4.44
C VAL A 269 6.24 2.88 -3.82
N LYS A 270 5.28 3.36 -3.02
CA LYS A 270 4.22 2.51 -2.51
C LYS A 270 3.47 2.08 -3.77
N THR A 271 3.66 0.83 -4.19
CA THR A 271 2.52 0.15 -4.80
C THR A 271 1.37 0.41 -3.84
N LEU A 272 0.24 0.92 -4.33
CA LEU A 272 -1.02 0.76 -3.61
C LEU A 272 -1.15 -0.77 -3.40
N GLY A 273 -0.65 -1.27 -2.26
CA GLY A 273 -0.31 -2.67 -2.07
C GLY A 273 1.15 -2.95 -1.69
N LYS A 274 1.61 -2.49 -0.51
CA LYS A 274 2.54 -3.23 0.37
C LYS A 274 2.17 -2.90 1.83
N ARG A 275 0.96 -3.28 2.25
CA ARG A 275 0.82 -3.85 3.60
C ARG A 275 1.71 -5.09 3.60
N SER A 276 2.29 -5.45 4.73
CA SER A 276 2.72 -6.83 4.93
C SER A 276 1.50 -7.72 4.69
N VAL A 277 1.36 -8.25 3.47
CA VAL A 277 0.34 -9.25 3.16
C VAL A 277 0.88 -10.55 3.73
N THR A 278 0.79 -10.73 5.05
CA THR A 278 0.23 -11.99 5.50
C THR A 278 -1.05 -12.17 4.69
N ALA A 279 -1.21 -13.31 4.02
CA ALA A 279 -2.31 -13.66 3.09
C ALA A 279 -3.72 -13.17 3.51
N HIS A 280 -3.92 -12.91 4.80
CA HIS A 280 -5.04 -12.30 5.50
C HIS A 280 -5.67 -11.01 4.93
N THR A 281 -5.07 -10.21 4.04
CA THR A 281 -5.75 -8.97 3.54
C THR A 281 -6.72 -9.23 2.37
N TYR A 282 -6.61 -10.39 1.71
CA TYR A 282 -7.47 -10.76 0.57
C TYR A 282 -8.22 -12.07 0.77
N ILE A 283 -7.88 -12.83 1.81
CA ILE A 283 -8.62 -14.05 2.19
C ILE A 283 -10.12 -13.76 2.30
N ASP A 284 -10.52 -12.65 2.92
CA ASP A 284 -11.93 -12.28 3.09
C ASP A 284 -12.67 -11.92 1.78
N LYS A 285 -11.94 -11.81 0.66
CA LYS A 285 -12.47 -11.44 -0.67
C LYS A 285 -12.39 -12.58 -1.69
N ILE A 286 -11.67 -13.64 -1.37
CA ILE A 286 -11.71 -14.88 -2.13
C ILE A 286 -12.85 -15.70 -1.53
N HIS A 287 -13.83 -16.09 -2.34
CA HIS A 287 -14.97 -16.89 -1.88
C HIS A 287 -14.60 -18.38 -1.71
N ALA A 288 -13.50 -18.62 -1.02
CA ALA A 288 -12.90 -19.91 -0.74
C ALA A 288 -12.50 -19.99 0.75
N THR A 289 -12.31 -21.20 1.27
CA THR A 289 -11.81 -21.39 2.64
C THR A 289 -10.31 -21.13 2.71
N ALA A 290 -9.77 -20.96 3.91
CA ALA A 290 -8.33 -20.75 4.10
C ALA A 290 -7.48 -21.87 3.47
N ALA A 291 -7.92 -23.13 3.60
CA ALA A 291 -7.23 -24.28 3.02
C ALA A 291 -7.25 -24.24 1.48
N GLU A 292 -8.40 -23.90 0.88
CA GLU A 292 -8.53 -23.73 -0.57
C GLU A 292 -7.61 -22.60 -1.08
N ILE A 293 -7.56 -21.48 -0.36
CA ILE A 293 -6.70 -20.34 -0.69
C ILE A 293 -5.23 -20.72 -0.60
N ASP A 294 -4.83 -21.47 0.42
CA ASP A 294 -3.44 -21.92 0.59
C ASP A 294 -2.99 -22.81 -0.57
N GLU A 295 -3.83 -23.74 -1.04
CA GLU A 295 -3.53 -24.56 -2.21
C GLU A 295 -3.47 -23.73 -3.50
N ILE A 296 -4.41 -22.80 -3.71
CA ILE A 296 -4.39 -21.87 -4.86
C ILE A 296 -3.09 -21.06 -4.85
N ALA A 297 -2.73 -20.46 -3.71
CA ALA A 297 -1.53 -19.67 -3.55
C ALA A 297 -0.26 -20.51 -3.79
N ARG A 298 -0.23 -21.75 -3.32
CA ARG A 298 0.89 -22.66 -3.55
C ARG A 298 1.09 -22.93 -5.04
N ARG A 299 0.01 -23.22 -5.78
CA ARG A 299 0.07 -23.44 -7.24
C ARG A 299 0.47 -22.18 -8.00
N MET A 300 -0.01 -21.01 -7.60
CA MET A 300 0.37 -19.73 -8.20
C MET A 300 1.87 -19.44 -8.03
N ARG A 301 2.47 -19.72 -6.86
CA ARG A 301 3.93 -19.54 -6.65
C ARG A 301 4.78 -20.44 -7.54
N GLU A 302 4.24 -21.59 -7.95
CA GLU A 302 4.90 -22.55 -8.85
C GLU A 302 4.65 -22.22 -10.34
N SER A 303 3.76 -21.25 -10.64
CA SER A 303 3.29 -20.93 -11.98
C SER A 303 3.99 -19.69 -12.54
N SER A 304 4.33 -19.74 -13.82
CA SER A 304 4.82 -18.59 -14.59
C SER A 304 3.73 -18.02 -15.50
N CYS A 305 2.81 -18.85 -15.99
CA CYS A 305 1.73 -18.45 -16.92
C CYS A 305 0.37 -18.97 -16.43
N TYR A 306 -0.38 -18.07 -15.80
CA TYR A 306 -1.65 -18.33 -15.14
C TYR A 306 -2.84 -17.80 -15.95
N LEU A 307 -3.83 -18.66 -16.18
CA LEU A 307 -5.13 -18.29 -16.72
C LEU A 307 -6.21 -18.52 -15.66
N GLU A 308 -7.11 -17.56 -15.49
CA GLU A 308 -8.31 -17.77 -14.69
C GLU A 308 -9.58 -17.36 -15.40
N TYR A 309 -10.64 -18.07 -15.03
CA TYR A 309 -12.01 -17.79 -15.37
C TYR A 309 -12.75 -17.39 -14.11
N GLY A 310 -13.36 -16.21 -14.11
CA GLY A 310 -13.86 -15.53 -12.92
C GLY A 310 -12.75 -14.68 -12.30
N SER A 311 -12.88 -13.37 -12.43
CA SER A 311 -11.96 -12.40 -11.83
C SER A 311 -12.39 -12.08 -10.40
N GLY A 312 -11.45 -11.59 -9.57
CA GLY A 312 -11.75 -11.24 -8.18
C GLY A 312 -10.52 -11.27 -7.27
N GLY A 313 -10.70 -11.81 -6.06
CA GLY A 313 -9.63 -11.91 -5.07
C GLY A 313 -8.44 -12.77 -5.54
N THR A 314 -8.69 -13.80 -6.35
CA THR A 314 -7.63 -14.67 -6.92
C THR A 314 -6.79 -13.93 -7.96
N THR A 315 -7.37 -12.99 -8.71
CA THR A 315 -6.65 -12.09 -9.61
C THR A 315 -5.63 -11.26 -8.85
N LEU A 316 -6.05 -10.68 -7.72
CA LEU A 316 -5.19 -9.89 -6.84
C LEU A 316 -4.08 -10.76 -6.26
N LEU A 317 -4.44 -11.94 -5.74
CA LEU A 317 -3.49 -12.89 -5.16
C LEU A 317 -2.39 -13.28 -6.16
N ALA A 318 -2.74 -13.57 -7.42
CA ALA A 318 -1.76 -13.89 -8.45
C ALA A 318 -0.80 -12.73 -8.72
N CYS A 319 -1.32 -11.50 -8.80
CA CYS A 319 -0.50 -10.30 -8.99
C CYS A 319 0.49 -10.10 -7.84
N GLU A 320 0.04 -10.30 -6.60
CA GLU A 320 0.85 -10.13 -5.39
C GLU A 320 1.89 -11.23 -5.19
N LEU A 321 1.56 -12.47 -5.57
CA LEU A 321 2.50 -13.60 -5.54
C LEU A 321 3.56 -13.51 -6.65
N GLY A 322 3.46 -12.52 -7.54
CA GLY A 322 4.47 -12.25 -8.56
C GLY A 322 4.42 -13.19 -9.77
N VAL A 323 3.25 -13.75 -10.08
CA VAL A 323 3.08 -14.56 -11.31
C VAL A 323 3.42 -13.70 -12.53
N GLN A 324 4.25 -14.23 -13.44
CA GLN A 324 4.88 -13.45 -14.50
C GLN A 324 3.90 -13.05 -15.62
N SER A 325 2.97 -13.94 -15.96
CA SER A 325 1.93 -13.72 -16.97
C SER A 325 0.58 -14.17 -16.42
N ILE A 326 -0.36 -13.23 -16.30
CA ILE A 326 -1.70 -13.46 -15.74
C ILE A 326 -2.73 -13.07 -16.78
N THR A 327 -3.61 -14.00 -17.14
CA THR A 327 -4.82 -13.70 -17.91
C THR A 327 -6.04 -14.00 -17.06
N SER A 328 -6.88 -12.98 -16.81
CA SER A 328 -8.08 -13.11 -15.98
C SER A 328 -9.30 -12.76 -16.81
N ILE A 329 -10.21 -13.73 -16.98
CA ILE A 329 -11.37 -13.62 -17.87
C ILE A 329 -12.64 -13.51 -17.04
N ASP A 330 -13.43 -12.46 -17.27
CA ASP A 330 -14.72 -12.26 -16.62
C ASP A 330 -15.83 -11.92 -17.63
N THR A 331 -17.07 -12.15 -17.23
CA THR A 331 -18.27 -11.86 -18.02
C THR A 331 -18.93 -10.54 -17.65
N ASP A 332 -18.59 -9.95 -16.50
CA ASP A 332 -19.19 -8.72 -16.01
C ASP A 332 -18.24 -7.51 -16.17
N LEU A 333 -18.60 -6.61 -17.10
CA LEU A 333 -17.82 -5.41 -17.37
C LEU A 333 -17.76 -4.44 -16.19
N ALA A 334 -18.88 -4.28 -15.47
CA ALA A 334 -18.94 -3.35 -14.35
C ALA A 334 -18.06 -3.86 -13.21
N PHE A 335 -18.10 -5.17 -12.95
CA PHE A 335 -17.23 -5.81 -11.97
C PHE A 335 -15.75 -5.68 -12.36
N CYS A 336 -15.37 -5.95 -13.62
CA CYS A 336 -14.00 -5.75 -14.09
C CYS A 336 -13.50 -4.31 -13.85
N THR A 337 -14.33 -3.33 -14.21
CA THR A 337 -13.99 -1.90 -14.06
C THR A 337 -13.78 -1.55 -12.59
N GLN A 338 -14.71 -1.98 -11.72
CA GLN A 338 -14.59 -1.79 -10.28
C GLN A 338 -13.36 -2.51 -9.70
N LEU A 339 -13.04 -3.71 -10.17
CA LEU A 339 -11.87 -4.47 -9.73
C LEU A 339 -10.57 -3.70 -10.03
N ILE A 340 -10.48 -3.10 -11.23
CA ILE A 340 -9.32 -2.29 -11.63
C ILE A 340 -9.17 -1.05 -10.75
N GLU A 341 -10.25 -0.29 -10.58
CA GLU A 341 -10.23 0.98 -9.86
C GLU A 341 -10.01 0.77 -8.36
N LYS A 342 -10.76 -0.15 -7.75
CA LYS A 342 -10.76 -0.39 -6.31
C LYS A 342 -9.44 -0.98 -5.80
N TYR A 343 -8.78 -1.80 -6.60
CA TYR A 343 -7.57 -2.51 -6.19
C TYR A 343 -6.33 -2.11 -7.00
N SER A 344 -6.41 -0.99 -7.73
CA SER A 344 -5.28 -0.39 -8.43
C SER A 344 -4.52 -1.35 -9.36
N LEU A 345 -5.26 -2.28 -9.99
CA LEU A 345 -4.69 -3.30 -10.90
C LEU A 345 -4.07 -2.70 -12.17
N ARG A 346 -4.30 -1.41 -12.40
CA ARG A 346 -3.81 -0.67 -13.56
C ARG A 346 -2.30 -0.80 -13.76
N SER A 347 -1.51 -0.81 -12.69
CA SER A 347 -0.06 -0.99 -12.74
C SER A 347 0.36 -2.35 -13.34
N TYR A 348 -0.30 -3.44 -12.95
CA TYR A 348 -0.07 -4.78 -13.51
C TYR A 348 -0.52 -4.88 -14.98
N ILE A 349 -1.58 -4.15 -15.35
CA ILE A 349 -2.07 -4.09 -16.73
C ILE A 349 -1.08 -3.33 -17.62
N ASP A 350 -0.62 -2.16 -17.18
CA ASP A 350 0.26 -1.29 -17.98
C ASP A 350 1.65 -1.92 -18.17
N THR A 351 2.12 -2.74 -17.22
CA THR A 351 3.36 -3.54 -17.36
C THR A 351 3.18 -4.78 -18.23
N GLY A 352 1.95 -5.11 -18.65
CA GLY A 352 1.64 -6.30 -19.42
C GLY A 352 1.59 -7.60 -18.60
N ARG A 353 1.82 -7.53 -17.28
CA ARG A 353 1.76 -8.71 -16.38
C ARG A 353 0.34 -9.25 -16.23
N LEU A 354 -0.67 -8.37 -16.20
CA LEU A 354 -2.08 -8.73 -16.08
C LEU A 354 -2.86 -8.35 -17.33
N ALA A 355 -3.43 -9.35 -17.99
CA ALA A 355 -4.48 -9.21 -19.00
C ALA A 355 -5.85 -9.51 -18.37
N LEU A 356 -6.47 -8.51 -17.72
CA LEU A 356 -7.86 -8.60 -17.27
C LEU A 356 -8.80 -8.32 -18.45
N ARG A 357 -9.61 -9.30 -18.82
CA ARG A 357 -10.43 -9.29 -20.04
C ARG A 357 -11.89 -9.56 -19.72
N HIS A 358 -12.71 -8.54 -19.96
CA HIS A 358 -14.15 -8.74 -20.07
C HIS A 358 -14.51 -9.39 -21.41
N VAL A 359 -15.27 -10.48 -21.37
CA VAL A 359 -15.89 -11.09 -22.55
C VAL A 359 -17.40 -10.95 -22.45
N ASN A 360 -17.95 -10.19 -23.39
CA ASN A 360 -19.39 -9.92 -23.46
C ASN A 360 -20.18 -11.19 -23.81
N ILE A 361 -21.01 -11.64 -22.87
CA ILE A 361 -22.00 -12.72 -23.04
C ILE A 361 -23.44 -12.19 -22.90
N GLY A 362 -23.66 -10.91 -23.17
CA GLY A 362 -24.92 -10.22 -22.91
C GLY A 362 -24.98 -9.59 -21.51
N LYS A 363 -26.18 -9.16 -21.11
CA LYS A 363 -26.38 -8.55 -19.78
C LYS A 363 -26.17 -9.60 -18.70
N THR A 364 -25.36 -9.27 -17.71
CA THR A 364 -25.10 -10.13 -16.54
C THR A 364 -25.85 -9.64 -15.31
N GLY A 365 -26.20 -10.59 -14.44
CA GLY A 365 -26.64 -10.34 -13.07
C GLY A 365 -25.57 -10.80 -12.08
N ASN A 366 -26.01 -11.24 -10.89
CA ASN A 366 -25.11 -11.70 -9.84
C ASN A 366 -24.12 -12.77 -10.34
N TRP A 367 -22.87 -12.66 -9.92
CA TRP A 367 -21.79 -13.60 -10.26
C TRP A 367 -21.51 -13.73 -11.76
N GLY A 368 -21.75 -12.66 -12.53
CA GLY A 368 -21.55 -12.63 -13.97
C GLY A 368 -22.51 -13.56 -14.72
N TYR A 369 -23.61 -14.00 -14.09
CA TYR A 369 -24.57 -14.92 -14.71
C TYR A 369 -25.36 -14.19 -15.80
N PRO A 370 -25.43 -14.73 -17.04
CA PRO A 370 -26.16 -14.06 -18.12
C PRO A 370 -27.68 -14.06 -17.84
N LEU A 371 -28.31 -12.90 -17.98
CA LEU A 371 -29.76 -12.72 -17.78
C LEU A 371 -30.61 -13.29 -18.92
N SER A 372 -29.98 -13.63 -20.03
CA SER A 372 -30.59 -14.26 -21.21
C SER A 372 -29.57 -15.21 -21.85
N THR A 373 -30.04 -16.25 -22.54
CA THR A 373 -29.15 -17.18 -23.24
C THR A 373 -28.23 -16.44 -24.21
N PRO A 374 -26.90 -16.45 -24.00
CA PRO A 374 -25.98 -15.78 -24.90
C PRO A 374 -25.91 -16.54 -26.24
N PRO A 375 -25.69 -15.84 -27.37
CA PRO A 375 -25.35 -16.48 -28.63
C PRO A 375 -24.13 -17.40 -28.50
N GLU A 376 -24.14 -18.54 -29.18
CA GLU A 376 -23.06 -19.54 -29.16
C GLU A 376 -21.68 -18.93 -29.42
N ARG A 377 -21.58 -18.00 -30.38
CA ARG A 377 -20.34 -17.26 -30.66
C ARG A 377 -19.78 -16.51 -29.45
N GLN A 378 -20.63 -15.96 -28.58
CA GLN A 378 -20.18 -15.27 -27.37
C GLN A 378 -19.67 -16.25 -26.32
N ILE A 379 -20.35 -17.39 -26.18
CA ILE A 379 -19.89 -18.49 -25.30
C ILE A 379 -18.53 -19.02 -25.80
N HIS A 380 -18.41 -19.25 -27.11
CA HIS A 380 -17.16 -19.65 -27.75
C HIS A 380 -16.02 -18.65 -27.50
N ASN A 381 -16.29 -17.35 -27.64
CA ASN A 381 -15.30 -16.30 -27.36
C ASN A 381 -14.80 -16.33 -25.91
N TYR A 382 -15.68 -16.67 -24.97
CA TYR A 382 -15.35 -16.80 -23.56
C TYR A 382 -14.51 -18.07 -23.31
N ILE A 383 -14.90 -19.25 -23.81
CA ILE A 383 -14.18 -20.49 -23.49
C ILE A 383 -12.86 -20.68 -24.25
N SER A 384 -12.63 -19.95 -25.35
CA SER A 384 -11.48 -20.15 -26.26
C SER A 384 -10.16 -19.51 -25.84
N TRP A 385 -10.03 -18.97 -24.62
CA TRP A 385 -8.77 -18.35 -24.18
C TRP A 385 -7.58 -19.31 -24.05
N PRO A 386 -7.73 -20.59 -23.67
CA PRO A 386 -6.60 -21.51 -23.57
C PRO A 386 -5.83 -21.67 -24.88
N SER A 387 -6.48 -21.54 -26.04
CA SER A 387 -5.81 -21.63 -27.35
C SER A 387 -5.16 -20.31 -27.81
N LYS A 388 -5.32 -19.22 -27.05
CA LYS A 388 -4.79 -17.88 -27.37
C LYS A 388 -3.57 -17.51 -26.54
N ILE A 389 -3.14 -18.38 -25.64
CA ILE A 389 -2.09 -18.10 -24.67
C ILE A 389 -1.09 -19.25 -24.72
N ASP A 390 0.14 -18.93 -25.06
CA ASP A 390 1.22 -19.91 -25.10
C ASP A 390 1.75 -20.19 -23.70
N GLY A 391 2.10 -21.46 -23.44
CA GLY A 391 2.83 -21.86 -22.25
C GLY A 391 2.04 -21.83 -20.94
N ILE A 392 0.69 -21.87 -20.97
CA ILE A 392 -0.13 -21.94 -19.76
C ILE A 392 0.29 -23.15 -18.90
N ASP A 393 0.69 -22.91 -17.66
CA ASP A 393 1.07 -23.95 -16.70
C ASP A 393 0.05 -24.10 -15.56
N LEU A 394 -0.82 -23.10 -15.35
CA LEU A 394 -1.89 -23.14 -14.36
C LEU A 394 -3.20 -22.52 -14.88
N ILE A 395 -4.32 -23.21 -14.68
CA ILE A 395 -5.67 -22.70 -14.95
C ILE A 395 -6.52 -22.77 -13.68
N LEU A 396 -7.19 -21.67 -13.29
CA LEU A 396 -8.28 -21.68 -12.30
C LEU A 396 -9.64 -21.50 -12.98
N ILE A 397 -10.56 -22.43 -12.71
CA ILE A 397 -11.93 -22.39 -13.20
C ILE A 397 -12.88 -22.07 -12.03
N ASP A 398 -13.22 -20.79 -11.89
CA ASP A 398 -14.19 -20.30 -10.90
C ASP A 398 -15.27 -19.37 -11.52
N GLY A 399 -15.30 -19.25 -12.84
CA GLY A 399 -16.22 -18.38 -13.57
C GLY A 399 -17.49 -19.08 -14.03
N ARG A 400 -18.03 -18.60 -15.16
CA ARG A 400 -19.19 -19.21 -15.85
C ARG A 400 -18.76 -20.32 -16.80
N TYR A 401 -19.73 -21.12 -17.27
CA TYR A 401 -19.53 -22.21 -18.24
C TYR A 401 -18.42 -23.21 -17.89
N ARG A 402 -18.22 -23.50 -16.59
CA ARG A 402 -17.04 -24.21 -16.07
C ARG A 402 -16.71 -25.53 -16.78
N VAL A 403 -17.71 -26.35 -17.13
CA VAL A 403 -17.49 -27.61 -17.88
C VAL A 403 -17.02 -27.34 -19.31
N ALA A 404 -17.59 -26.37 -20.02
CA ALA A 404 -17.16 -26.00 -21.36
C ALA A 404 -15.75 -25.39 -21.35
N VAL A 405 -15.44 -24.58 -20.34
CA VAL A 405 -14.09 -24.06 -20.11
C VAL A 405 -13.09 -25.20 -19.91
N ALA A 406 -13.41 -26.18 -19.05
CA ALA A 406 -12.55 -27.34 -18.81
C ALA A 406 -12.31 -28.14 -20.10
N ALA A 407 -13.37 -28.37 -20.89
CA ALA A 407 -13.26 -29.06 -22.18
C ALA A 407 -12.40 -28.28 -23.18
N ALA A 408 -12.63 -26.97 -23.33
CA ALA A 408 -11.81 -26.13 -24.22
C ALA A 408 -10.34 -26.07 -23.77
N ALA A 409 -10.08 -26.02 -22.46
CA ALA A 409 -8.73 -26.09 -21.92
C ALA A 409 -8.05 -27.42 -22.27
N ALA A 410 -8.73 -28.55 -22.10
CA ALA A 410 -8.18 -29.87 -22.42
C ALA A 410 -7.77 -30.03 -23.89
N LEU A 411 -8.39 -29.28 -24.81
CA LEU A 411 -8.02 -29.26 -26.23
C LEU A 411 -6.75 -28.44 -26.53
N ALA A 412 -6.42 -27.46 -25.70
CA ALA A 412 -5.33 -26.51 -25.96
C ALA A 412 -4.07 -26.77 -25.13
N ILE A 413 -4.21 -27.36 -23.94
CA ILE A 413 -3.10 -27.52 -22.98
C ILE A 413 -2.38 -28.87 -23.12
N THR A 414 -1.22 -28.96 -22.48
CA THR A 414 -0.46 -30.21 -22.31
C THR A 414 -0.81 -30.91 -20.99
N SER A 415 -0.40 -32.17 -20.81
CA SER A 415 -0.48 -32.86 -19.50
C SER A 415 0.32 -32.18 -18.38
N ASN A 416 1.26 -31.27 -18.72
CA ASN A 416 2.03 -30.51 -17.73
C ASN A 416 1.29 -29.32 -17.13
N THR A 417 0.13 -28.94 -17.67
CA THR A 417 -0.69 -27.86 -17.11
C THR A 417 -1.56 -28.38 -15.94
N VAL A 418 -1.59 -27.63 -14.84
CA VAL A 418 -2.50 -27.89 -13.70
C VAL A 418 -3.81 -27.16 -13.92
N ILE A 419 -4.94 -27.85 -13.72
CA ILE A 419 -6.26 -27.20 -13.67
C ILE A 419 -6.80 -27.27 -12.24
N MET A 420 -7.13 -26.13 -11.66
CA MET A 420 -7.89 -26.01 -10.42
C MET A 420 -9.35 -25.70 -10.76
N PHE A 421 -10.28 -26.47 -10.20
CA PHE A 421 -11.71 -26.36 -10.47
C PHE A 421 -12.45 -26.13 -9.14
N HIS A 422 -12.98 -24.91 -8.95
CA HIS A 422 -13.63 -24.52 -7.69
C HIS A 422 -15.12 -24.95 -7.65
N ASP A 423 -15.68 -25.14 -6.45
CA ASP A 423 -17.00 -25.74 -6.18
C ASP A 423 -17.26 -27.08 -6.89
N TYR A 424 -16.22 -27.85 -7.18
CA TYR A 424 -16.34 -29.06 -8.00
C TYR A 424 -17.21 -30.12 -7.31
N PHE A 425 -16.88 -30.44 -6.07
CA PHE A 425 -17.52 -31.52 -5.32
C PHE A 425 -18.95 -31.19 -4.87
N ASP A 426 -19.34 -29.90 -4.88
CA ASP A 426 -20.68 -29.45 -4.49
C ASP A 426 -21.68 -29.55 -5.66
N ARG A 427 -21.21 -29.86 -6.87
CA ARG A 427 -22.00 -29.78 -8.11
C ARG A 427 -21.82 -31.04 -8.96
N PRO A 428 -22.61 -32.11 -8.70
CA PRO A 428 -22.46 -33.41 -9.34
C PRO A 428 -22.44 -33.39 -10.88
N GLN A 429 -23.12 -32.42 -11.50
CA GLN A 429 -23.14 -32.23 -12.95
C GLN A 429 -21.75 -31.93 -13.56
N TYR A 430 -20.76 -31.57 -12.75
CA TYR A 430 -19.39 -31.37 -13.20
C TYR A 430 -18.61 -32.67 -13.38
N GLY A 431 -19.14 -33.83 -12.94
CA GLY A 431 -18.50 -35.14 -13.08
C GLY A 431 -18.07 -35.51 -14.50
N LEU A 432 -18.75 -34.96 -15.52
CA LEU A 432 -18.43 -35.16 -16.94
C LEU A 432 -16.99 -34.76 -17.31
N VAL A 433 -16.35 -33.88 -16.54
CA VAL A 433 -14.97 -33.46 -16.84
C VAL A 433 -13.95 -34.56 -16.58
N GLU A 434 -14.28 -35.56 -15.75
CA GLU A 434 -13.37 -36.67 -15.45
C GLU A 434 -13.13 -37.59 -16.66
N GLU A 435 -13.98 -37.47 -17.69
CA GLU A 435 -13.79 -38.20 -18.94
C GLU A 435 -12.50 -37.79 -19.68
N PHE A 436 -12.03 -36.56 -19.46
CA PHE A 436 -10.87 -35.97 -20.12
C PHE A 436 -9.86 -35.28 -19.17
N LEU A 437 -10.19 -35.14 -17.88
CA LEU A 437 -9.30 -34.64 -16.83
C LEU A 437 -9.16 -35.67 -15.70
N ALA A 438 -7.93 -36.06 -15.37
CA ALA A 438 -7.66 -36.96 -14.24
C ALA A 438 -7.56 -36.15 -12.94
N PRO A 439 -8.34 -36.48 -11.89
CA PRO A 439 -8.19 -35.84 -10.59
C PRO A 439 -6.86 -36.23 -9.96
N VAL A 440 -6.08 -35.24 -9.54
CA VAL A 440 -4.77 -35.41 -8.90
C VAL A 440 -4.69 -34.79 -7.50
N GLY A 441 -5.76 -34.12 -7.07
CA GLY A 441 -5.83 -33.54 -5.73
C GLY A 441 -7.23 -33.01 -5.41
N ARG A 442 -7.47 -32.84 -4.11
CA ARG A 442 -8.69 -32.26 -3.57
C ARG A 442 -8.34 -31.46 -2.32
N VAL A 443 -8.90 -30.26 -2.23
CA VAL A 443 -8.92 -29.46 -1.01
C VAL A 443 -10.34 -28.96 -0.85
N GLU A 444 -11.08 -29.55 0.09
CA GLU A 444 -12.49 -29.24 0.34
C GLU A 444 -13.35 -29.26 -0.95
N ARG A 445 -13.74 -28.10 -1.49
CA ARG A 445 -14.55 -27.97 -2.72
C ARG A 445 -13.69 -27.77 -3.97
N LEU A 446 -12.41 -27.45 -3.82
CA LEU A 446 -11.44 -27.31 -4.90
C LEU A 446 -10.93 -28.68 -5.36
N ALA A 447 -11.11 -28.99 -6.64
CA ALA A 447 -10.49 -30.13 -7.29
C ALA A 447 -9.26 -29.70 -8.09
N VAL A 448 -8.22 -30.53 -8.08
CA VAL A 448 -7.00 -30.32 -8.88
C VAL A 448 -6.91 -31.43 -9.90
N PHE A 449 -6.72 -31.07 -11.16
CA PHE A 449 -6.76 -31.95 -12.31
C PHE A 449 -5.49 -31.84 -13.17
N ARG A 450 -5.26 -32.89 -13.94
CA ARG A 450 -4.33 -32.95 -15.07
C ARG A 450 -5.08 -33.43 -16.31
N LYS A 451 -4.64 -33.03 -17.50
CA LYS A 451 -5.20 -33.55 -18.75
C LYS A 451 -4.92 -35.05 -18.88
N ILE A 452 -5.92 -35.81 -19.32
CA ILE A 452 -5.74 -37.20 -19.77
C ILE A 452 -5.24 -37.15 -21.21
N GLU A 453 -4.05 -37.69 -21.47
CA GLU A 453 -3.49 -37.77 -22.83
C GLU A 453 -4.41 -38.60 -23.75
N GLY A 454 -4.69 -38.09 -24.95
CA GLY A 454 -5.54 -38.76 -25.94
C GLY A 454 -7.05 -38.65 -25.69
N ALA A 455 -7.50 -37.83 -24.73
CA ALA A 455 -8.91 -37.64 -24.42
C ALA A 455 -9.58 -36.45 -25.14
N GLU A 456 -8.94 -35.88 -26.17
CA GLU A 456 -9.41 -34.70 -26.90
C GLU A 456 -10.81 -34.91 -27.50
N GLU A 457 -11.09 -36.09 -28.07
CA GLU A 457 -12.41 -36.35 -28.67
C GLU A 457 -13.53 -36.33 -27.62
N LYS A 458 -13.26 -36.75 -26.38
CA LYS A 458 -14.25 -36.67 -25.30
C LYS A 458 -14.53 -35.22 -24.92
N ALA A 459 -13.49 -34.38 -24.86
CA ALA A 459 -13.65 -32.95 -24.65
C ALA A 459 -14.43 -32.28 -25.80
N ARG A 460 -14.14 -32.62 -27.07
CA ARG A 460 -14.90 -32.14 -28.24
C ARG A 460 -16.36 -32.58 -28.20
N ALA A 461 -16.62 -33.84 -27.84
CA ALA A 461 -17.98 -34.36 -27.69
C ALA A 461 -18.77 -33.58 -26.64
N ILE A 462 -18.18 -33.22 -25.49
CA ILE A 462 -18.86 -32.39 -24.50
C ILE A 462 -19.21 -30.99 -25.04
N LEU A 463 -18.28 -30.34 -25.74
CA LEU A 463 -18.54 -29.02 -26.35
C LEU A 463 -19.68 -29.07 -27.38
N ARG A 464 -19.64 -30.06 -28.27
CA ARG A 464 -20.65 -30.29 -29.30
C ARG A 464 -22.02 -30.65 -28.71
N ASP A 465 -22.06 -31.66 -27.84
CA ASP A 465 -23.31 -32.30 -27.43
C ASP A 465 -24.03 -31.54 -26.30
N LYS A 466 -23.29 -30.76 -25.49
CA LYS A 466 -23.87 -30.00 -24.36
C LYS A 466 -23.98 -28.50 -24.60
N PHE A 467 -23.14 -27.94 -25.47
CA PHE A 467 -23.07 -26.50 -25.69
C PHE A 467 -23.32 -26.08 -27.15
N SER A 468 -23.49 -27.03 -28.06
CA SER A 468 -23.60 -26.77 -29.51
C SER A 468 -22.39 -26.03 -30.08
N LEU A 469 -21.22 -26.19 -29.45
CA LEU A 469 -19.97 -25.57 -29.86
C LEU A 469 -19.14 -26.63 -30.58
N ALA A 470 -19.22 -26.65 -31.91
CA ALA A 470 -18.36 -27.50 -32.74
C ALA A 470 -17.25 -26.65 -33.39
N ASP A 471 -16.03 -27.17 -33.32
CA ASP A 471 -14.72 -26.72 -33.82
C ASP A 471 -14.57 -25.32 -34.44
#